data_AF-A0A2J0MAM7-F1
#
_entry.id   AF-A0A2J0MAM7-F1
#
_cell.length_a   1.000
_cell.length_b   1.000
_cell.length_c   1.000
_cell.angle_alpha   90.00
_cell.angle_beta   90.00
_cell.angle_gamma   90.00
#
_symmetry.space_group_name_H-M   'P 1'
#
loop_
_entity.id
_entity.type
_entity.pdbx_description
1 polymer ?
#
loop_
_entity_poly.entity_id
_entity_poly.type
_entity_poly.pdbx_seq_one_letter_code
_entity_poly.pdbx_strand_id
1 'polypeptide(L)'
;MSLKELLIFGVIQLAMVAWSCWESYMEGDSGWKWNPKWWRIYLPGGYTYTAYHIWAFWIFAPLVIIVLPLLTAGFSWRLFWLLVAALLFGSIIEDFMWFVVNPCYPFSKWNPRETKWYPWLKIGRFALPLSYVVKTILTILILKGPFSSF
;
A
#
# COMPACT_ATOMS: atom_id res chain seq x y z
N MET A 1 14.24 -15.45 6.81
CA MET A 1 14.80 -14.29 6.08
C MET A 1 16.19 -13.98 6.59
N SER A 2 17.10 -13.55 5.73
CA SER A 2 18.43 -13.03 6.13
C SER A 2 18.33 -11.59 6.61
N LEU A 3 19.39 -11.09 7.29
CA LEU A 3 19.45 -9.68 7.71
C LEU A 3 19.30 -8.72 6.53
N LYS A 4 19.94 -9.01 5.39
CA LYS A 4 19.82 -8.19 4.17
C LYS A 4 18.39 -8.10 3.68
N GLU A 5 17.64 -9.19 3.72
CA GLU A 5 16.23 -9.22 3.30
C GLU A 5 15.33 -8.43 4.24
N LEU A 6 15.58 -8.52 5.54
CA LEU A 6 14.88 -7.71 6.55
C LEU A 6 15.14 -6.22 6.34
N LEU A 7 16.39 -5.85 6.03
CA LEU A 7 16.75 -4.46 5.74
C LEU A 7 16.07 -3.95 4.47
N ILE A 8 16.07 -4.72 3.38
CA ILE A 8 15.36 -4.37 2.14
C ILE A 8 13.87 -4.15 2.43
N PHE A 9 13.23 -5.12 3.10
CA PHE A 9 11.82 -5.03 3.44
C PHE A 9 11.53 -3.78 4.28
N GLY A 10 12.32 -3.54 5.34
CA GLY A 10 12.16 -2.43 6.25
C GLY A 10 12.38 -1.06 5.58
N VAL A 11 13.40 -0.92 4.73
CA VAL A 11 13.64 0.33 3.97
C VAL A 11 12.48 0.65 3.04
N ILE A 12 11.88 -0.36 2.38
CA ILE A 12 10.68 -0.15 1.56
C ILE A 12 9.51 0.32 2.44
N GLN A 13 9.34 -0.22 3.66
CA GLN A 13 8.29 0.26 4.56
C GLN A 13 8.51 1.73 4.97
N LEU A 14 9.76 2.14 5.23
CA LEU A 14 10.08 3.54 5.52
C LEU A 14 9.81 4.44 4.31
N ALA A 15 10.11 3.99 3.09
CA ALA A 15 9.78 4.72 1.87
C ALA A 15 8.27 4.90 1.71
N MET A 16 7.47 3.89 2.10
CA MET A 16 6.01 3.94 2.08
C MET A 16 5.43 4.90 3.13
N VAL A 17 6.04 4.98 4.31
CA VAL A 17 5.73 6.03 5.29
C VAL A 17 6.00 7.41 4.70
N ALA A 18 7.16 7.61 4.06
CA ALA A 18 7.47 8.89 3.41
C ALA A 18 6.49 9.23 2.27
N TRP A 19 6.06 8.23 1.50
CA TRP A 19 5.03 8.40 0.47
C TRP A 19 3.72 8.92 1.08
N SER A 20 3.27 8.37 2.21
CA SER A 20 2.05 8.84 2.88
C SER A 20 2.11 10.31 3.29
N CYS A 21 3.30 10.81 3.67
CA CYS A 21 3.52 12.23 3.94
C CYS A 21 3.35 13.06 2.66
N TRP A 22 3.93 12.63 1.55
CA TRP A 22 3.76 13.33 0.27
C TRP A 22 2.30 13.34 -0.19
N GLU A 23 1.64 12.19 -0.15
CA GLU A 23 0.25 12.05 -0.57
C GLU A 23 -0.65 12.94 0.30
N SER A 24 -0.57 12.82 1.62
CA SER A 24 -1.42 13.61 2.52
C SER A 24 -1.28 15.13 2.35
N TYR A 25 -0.05 15.62 2.12
CA TYR A 25 0.18 17.06 1.94
C TYR A 25 -0.33 17.57 0.59
N MET A 26 -0.32 16.72 -0.44
CA MET A 26 -0.89 17.06 -1.74
C MET A 26 -2.42 16.96 -1.75
N GLU A 27 -3.00 16.00 -1.03
CA GLU A 27 -4.43 15.69 -1.13
C GLU A 27 -5.32 16.44 -0.13
N GLY A 28 -4.79 16.82 1.04
CA GLY A 28 -5.55 17.54 2.06
C GLY A 28 -6.78 16.78 2.57
N ASP A 29 -7.90 17.47 2.77
CA ASP A 29 -9.14 16.88 3.31
C ASP A 29 -9.94 16.06 2.27
N SER A 30 -9.70 16.34 1.00
CA SER A 30 -10.45 15.81 -0.13
C SER A 30 -9.92 14.43 -0.58
N GLY A 31 -8.74 14.04 -0.10
CA GLY A 31 -8.08 12.80 -0.48
C GLY A 31 -7.88 12.72 -2.00
N TRP A 32 -7.80 11.51 -2.52
CA TRP A 32 -7.70 11.19 -3.95
C TRP A 32 -8.77 11.81 -4.87
N LYS A 33 -9.81 12.46 -4.33
CA LYS A 33 -10.84 13.18 -5.12
C LYS A 33 -10.48 14.63 -5.40
N TRP A 34 -9.44 15.18 -4.77
CA TRP A 34 -9.10 16.61 -4.82
C TRP A 34 -8.95 17.15 -6.24
N ASN A 35 -8.45 16.34 -7.18
CA ASN A 35 -8.23 16.77 -8.55
C ASN A 35 -9.39 16.34 -9.48
N PRO A 36 -10.25 17.27 -9.94
CA PRO A 36 -11.35 16.94 -10.83
C PRO A 36 -10.85 16.49 -12.22
N LYS A 37 -9.65 16.91 -12.65
CA LYS A 37 -9.09 16.65 -13.98
C LYS A 37 -8.56 15.22 -14.16
N TRP A 38 -8.41 14.45 -13.08
CA TRP A 38 -8.00 13.05 -13.19
C TRP A 38 -9.10 12.23 -13.86
N TRP A 39 -8.70 11.39 -14.80
CA TRP A 39 -9.59 10.35 -15.30
C TRP A 39 -9.88 9.33 -14.17
N ARG A 40 -11.05 8.72 -14.26
CA ARG A 40 -11.61 7.83 -13.24
C ARG A 40 -12.11 6.54 -13.87
N ILE A 41 -11.75 5.42 -13.26
CA ILE A 41 -12.29 4.10 -13.58
C ILE A 41 -13.27 3.74 -12.47
N TYR A 42 -14.54 3.61 -12.84
CA TYR A 42 -15.60 3.22 -11.90
C TYR A 42 -15.70 1.71 -11.86
N LEU A 43 -15.60 1.15 -10.66
CA LEU A 43 -15.70 -0.29 -10.41
C LEU A 43 -17.04 -0.65 -9.76
N PRO A 44 -17.50 -1.91 -9.88
CA PRO A 44 -18.70 -2.38 -9.21
C PRO A 44 -18.65 -2.11 -7.70
N GLY A 45 -19.78 -1.75 -7.09
CA GLY A 45 -19.85 -1.42 -5.66
C GLY A 45 -19.49 0.03 -5.31
N GLY A 46 -19.37 0.92 -6.30
CA GLY A 46 -19.15 2.35 -6.08
C GLY A 46 -17.69 2.74 -5.85
N TYR A 47 -16.75 1.82 -6.04
CA TYR A 47 -15.31 2.11 -5.94
C TYR A 47 -14.83 2.86 -7.17
N THR A 48 -13.82 3.70 -6.99
CA THR A 48 -13.25 4.49 -8.08
C THR A 48 -11.73 4.46 -8.00
N TYR A 49 -11.08 4.04 -9.08
CA TYR A 49 -9.66 4.27 -9.29
C TYR A 49 -9.46 5.59 -10.04
N THR A 50 -8.52 6.40 -9.59
CA THR A 50 -8.14 7.63 -10.30
C THR A 50 -6.88 7.42 -11.10
N ALA A 51 -6.61 8.34 -12.02
CA ALA A 51 -5.34 8.43 -12.74
C ALA A 51 -4.13 8.29 -11.80
N TYR A 52 -4.17 9.00 -10.67
CA TYR A 52 -3.13 8.94 -9.65
C TYR A 52 -2.88 7.51 -9.17
N HIS A 53 -3.92 6.77 -8.75
CA HIS A 53 -3.74 5.40 -8.26
C HIS A 53 -3.06 4.48 -9.28
N ILE A 54 -3.38 4.65 -10.57
CA ILE A 54 -2.76 3.84 -11.63
C ILE A 54 -1.30 4.23 -11.84
N TRP A 55 -1.00 5.52 -12.00
CA TRP A 55 0.37 5.97 -12.22
C TRP A 55 1.27 5.73 -11.01
N ALA A 56 0.76 5.96 -9.80
CA ALA A 56 1.47 5.74 -8.54
C ALA A 56 1.71 4.26 -8.25
N PHE A 57 0.63 3.50 -8.04
CA PHE A 57 0.73 2.16 -7.45
C PHE A 57 0.86 1.03 -8.47
N TRP A 58 0.40 1.22 -9.71
CA TRP A 58 0.44 0.17 -10.74
C TRP A 58 1.56 0.35 -11.76
N ILE A 59 2.14 1.55 -11.86
CA ILE A 59 3.21 1.85 -12.81
C ILE A 59 4.49 2.25 -12.08
N PHE A 60 4.51 3.38 -11.37
CA PHE A 60 5.72 3.88 -10.72
C PHE A 60 6.24 2.93 -9.63
N ALA A 61 5.38 2.53 -8.68
CA ALA A 61 5.81 1.68 -7.58
C ALA A 61 6.37 0.32 -8.06
N PRO A 62 5.73 -0.43 -8.97
CA PRO A 62 6.32 -1.66 -9.51
C PRO A 62 7.62 -1.42 -10.26
N LEU A 63 7.74 -0.35 -11.04
CA LEU A 63 8.98 -0.04 -11.77
C LEU A 63 10.14 0.25 -10.80
N VAL A 64 9.90 1.06 -9.78
CA VAL A 64 10.98 1.51 -8.87
C VAL A 64 11.27 0.49 -7.77
N ILE A 65 10.27 -0.19 -7.22
CA ILE A 65 10.44 -1.10 -6.08
C ILE A 65 10.73 -2.52 -6.55
N ILE A 66 10.22 -2.95 -7.70
CA ILE A 66 10.41 -4.34 -8.18
C ILE A 66 11.40 -4.37 -9.33
N VAL A 67 11.09 -3.69 -10.44
CA VAL A 67 11.85 -3.84 -11.69
C VAL A 67 13.27 -3.30 -11.56
N LEU A 68 13.45 -2.08 -11.05
CA LEU A 68 14.76 -1.44 -10.94
C LEU A 68 15.74 -2.23 -10.05
N PRO A 69 15.37 -2.71 -8.84
CA PRO A 69 16.25 -3.58 -8.06
C PRO A 69 16.59 -4.90 -8.76
N LEU A 70 15.65 -5.51 -9.49
CA LEU A 70 15.92 -6.75 -10.23
C LEU A 70 16.86 -6.54 -11.42
N LEU A 71 16.76 -5.40 -12.10
CA LEU A 71 17.68 -5.05 -13.18
C LEU A 71 19.09 -4.75 -12.67
N THR A 72 19.21 -4.09 -11.51
CA THR A 72 20.50 -3.65 -10.96
C THR A 72 21.21 -4.74 -10.17
N ALA A 73 20.49 -5.55 -9.38
CA ALA A 73 21.05 -6.61 -8.55
C ALA A 73 21.03 -7.99 -9.22
N GLY A 74 20.44 -8.10 -10.41
CA GLY A 74 20.18 -9.37 -11.10
C GLY A 74 18.85 -10.01 -10.68
N PHE A 75 18.20 -10.69 -11.62
CA PHE A 75 16.92 -11.32 -11.36
C PHE A 75 17.07 -12.55 -10.45
N SER A 76 16.26 -12.59 -9.41
CA SER A 76 16.10 -13.75 -8.53
C SER A 76 14.65 -13.86 -8.11
N TRP A 77 14.06 -15.05 -8.20
CA TRP A 77 12.70 -15.29 -7.70
C TRP A 77 12.55 -14.94 -6.23
N ARG A 78 13.59 -15.17 -5.44
CA ARG A 78 13.62 -14.82 -4.02
C ARG A 78 13.58 -13.30 -3.81
N LEU A 79 14.36 -12.54 -4.59
CA LEU A 79 14.32 -11.08 -4.52
C LEU A 79 12.99 -10.53 -5.05
N PHE A 80 12.49 -11.05 -6.17
CA PHE A 80 11.21 -10.66 -6.75
C PHE A 80 10.07 -10.79 -5.73
N TRP A 81 9.94 -11.96 -5.09
CA TRP A 81 8.90 -12.18 -4.10
C TRP A 81 9.07 -11.34 -2.83
N LEU A 82 10.30 -11.02 -2.43
CA LEU A 82 10.55 -10.11 -1.32
C LEU A 82 10.02 -8.70 -1.64
N LEU A 83 10.31 -8.19 -2.84
CA LEU A 83 9.91 -6.86 -3.28
C LEU A 83 8.38 -6.79 -3.49
N VAL A 84 7.76 -7.83 -4.03
CA VAL A 84 6.29 -7.94 -4.13
C VAL A 84 5.65 -7.94 -2.74
N ALA A 85 6.14 -8.74 -1.81
CA ALA A 85 5.64 -8.75 -0.43
C ALA A 85 5.83 -7.39 0.26
N ALA A 86 6.99 -6.75 0.07
CA ALA A 86 7.29 -5.45 0.63
C ALA A 86 6.39 -4.34 0.05
N LEU A 87 6.07 -4.39 -1.24
CA LEU A 87 5.13 -3.47 -1.89
C LEU A 87 3.68 -3.69 -1.41
N LEU A 88 3.24 -4.95 -1.33
CA LEU A 88 1.89 -5.29 -0.85
C LEU A 88 1.67 -4.80 0.58
N PHE A 89 2.57 -5.14 1.50
CA PHE A 89 2.49 -4.68 2.88
C PHE A 89 2.74 -3.18 2.99
N GLY A 90 3.68 -2.66 2.21
CA GLY A 90 4.01 -1.24 2.13
C GLY A 90 2.81 -0.38 1.76
N SER A 91 2.00 -0.81 0.80
CA SER A 91 0.76 -0.11 0.43
C SER A 91 -0.34 -0.15 1.50
N ILE A 92 -0.21 -1.00 2.52
CA ILE A 92 -1.07 -0.94 3.72
C ILE A 92 -0.53 0.12 4.67
N ILE A 93 0.78 0.10 4.90
CA ILE A 93 1.47 1.07 5.77
C ILE A 93 1.26 2.48 5.25
N GLU A 94 1.45 2.70 3.96
CA GLU A 94 1.26 3.99 3.29
C GLU A 94 -0.16 4.53 3.51
N ASP A 95 -1.18 3.78 3.08
CA ASP A 95 -2.59 4.16 3.21
C ASP A 95 -3.03 4.35 4.68
N PHE A 96 -2.54 3.53 5.62
CA PHE A 96 -2.83 3.72 7.04
C PHE A 96 -2.15 4.96 7.60
N MET A 97 -0.88 5.16 7.26
CA MET A 97 -0.09 6.30 7.74
C MET A 97 -0.62 7.60 7.16
N TRP A 98 -1.26 7.60 6.00
CA TRP A 98 -1.97 8.77 5.48
C TRP A 98 -2.95 9.33 6.52
N PHE A 99 -3.74 8.49 7.19
CA PHE A 99 -4.65 8.95 8.27
C PHE A 99 -3.90 9.44 9.52
N VAL A 100 -2.68 8.97 9.74
CA VAL A 100 -1.85 9.37 10.88
C VAL A 100 -1.17 10.72 10.63
N VAL A 101 -0.67 10.95 9.42
CA VAL A 101 0.15 12.13 9.09
C VAL A 101 -0.63 13.25 8.40
N ASN A 102 -1.83 12.98 7.89
CA ASN A 102 -2.64 13.99 7.22
C ASN A 102 -3.22 15.00 8.25
N PRO A 103 -2.82 16.29 8.20
CA PRO A 103 -3.32 17.29 9.13
C PRO A 103 -4.81 17.62 8.93
N CYS A 104 -5.35 17.37 7.74
CA CYS A 104 -6.72 17.70 7.34
C CYS A 104 -7.69 16.52 7.50
N TYR A 105 -7.18 15.28 7.60
CA TYR A 105 -7.98 14.07 7.73
C TYR A 105 -7.42 13.13 8.82
N PRO A 106 -7.78 13.37 10.09
CA PRO A 106 -7.12 12.71 11.22
C PRO A 106 -7.50 11.24 11.37
N PHE A 107 -6.65 10.51 12.09
CA PHE A 107 -6.80 9.07 12.39
C PHE A 107 -8.15 8.69 13.02
N SER A 108 -8.79 9.60 13.76
CA SER A 108 -10.14 9.37 14.32
C SER A 108 -11.20 9.08 13.25
N LYS A 109 -10.96 9.52 12.01
CA LYS A 109 -11.83 9.23 10.86
C LYS A 109 -11.53 7.88 10.19
N TRP A 110 -10.49 7.15 10.60
CA TRP A 110 -10.21 5.81 10.08
C TRP A 110 -11.19 4.78 10.65
N ASN A 111 -12.42 4.79 10.14
CA ASN A 111 -13.48 3.89 10.57
C ASN A 111 -14.56 3.74 9.47
N PRO A 112 -15.41 2.70 9.54
CA PRO A 112 -16.44 2.45 8.52
C PRO A 112 -17.53 3.52 8.38
N ARG A 113 -17.66 4.46 9.33
CA ARG A 113 -18.68 5.51 9.28
C ARG A 113 -18.21 6.69 8.44
N GLU A 114 -16.99 7.13 8.68
CA GLU A 114 -16.36 8.29 8.02
C GLU A 114 -15.72 7.89 6.68
N THR A 115 -15.07 6.74 6.64
CA THR A 115 -14.30 6.27 5.49
C THR A 115 -15.09 5.22 4.70
N LYS A 116 -15.97 5.69 3.82
CA LYS A 116 -16.89 4.82 3.05
C LYS A 116 -16.32 4.23 1.77
N TRP A 117 -15.09 4.59 1.39
CA TRP A 117 -14.45 4.12 0.17
C TRP A 117 -13.72 2.79 0.30
N TYR A 118 -13.61 2.22 1.51
CA TYR A 118 -13.17 0.83 1.69
C TYR A 118 -14.36 -0.12 1.82
N PRO A 119 -14.27 -1.33 1.23
CA PRO A 119 -14.97 -2.46 1.78
C PRO A 119 -14.37 -2.77 3.16
N TRP A 120 -15.19 -2.81 4.21
CA TRP A 120 -14.74 -3.11 5.57
C TRP A 120 -15.09 -4.53 5.98
N LEU A 121 -14.10 -5.29 6.47
CA LEU A 121 -14.34 -6.51 7.20
C LEU A 121 -14.60 -6.17 8.67
N LYS A 122 -15.78 -6.53 9.20
CA LYS A 122 -16.17 -6.29 10.59
C LYS A 122 -16.17 -7.60 11.37
N ILE A 123 -15.43 -7.64 12.47
CA ILE A 123 -15.38 -8.77 13.41
C ILE A 123 -15.67 -8.23 14.81
N GLY A 124 -16.90 -8.40 15.27
CA GLY A 124 -17.36 -7.81 16.53
C GLY A 124 -17.25 -6.28 16.53
N ARG A 125 -16.42 -5.74 17.43
CA ARG A 125 -16.16 -4.29 17.54
C ARG A 125 -15.02 -3.80 16.64
N PHE A 126 -14.27 -4.70 16.02
CA PHE A 126 -13.14 -4.35 15.16
C PHE A 126 -13.58 -4.27 13.70
N ALA A 127 -13.06 -3.29 12.99
CA ALA A 127 -13.25 -3.14 11.56
C ALA A 127 -11.89 -2.85 10.90
N LEU A 128 -11.60 -3.57 9.82
CA LEU A 128 -10.40 -3.36 9.01
C LEU A 128 -10.78 -3.25 7.53
N PRO A 129 -10.10 -2.41 6.74
CA PRO A 129 -10.26 -2.46 5.29
C PRO A 129 -9.99 -3.88 4.78
N LEU A 130 -10.90 -4.41 3.96
CA LEU A 130 -10.77 -5.76 3.41
C LEU A 130 -9.48 -5.91 2.61
N SER A 131 -9.08 -4.85 1.90
CA SER A 131 -7.81 -4.79 1.18
C SER A 131 -6.61 -5.00 2.11
N TYR A 132 -6.63 -4.49 3.34
CA TYR A 132 -5.53 -4.68 4.30
C TYR A 132 -5.42 -6.14 4.70
N VAL A 133 -6.56 -6.78 4.99
CA VAL A 133 -6.61 -8.20 5.37
C VAL A 133 -6.08 -9.07 4.24
N VAL A 134 -6.59 -8.87 3.02
CA VAL A 134 -6.16 -9.64 1.83
C VAL A 134 -4.67 -9.45 1.56
N LYS A 135 -4.18 -8.20 1.51
CA LYS A 135 -2.76 -7.89 1.26
C LYS A 135 -1.86 -8.46 2.38
N THR A 136 -2.28 -8.41 3.63
CA THR A 136 -1.54 -9.00 4.76
C THR A 136 -1.44 -10.51 4.63
N ILE A 137 -2.55 -11.19 4.33
CA ILE A 137 -2.55 -12.65 4.09
C ILE A 137 -1.62 -13.01 2.93
N LEU A 138 -1.73 -12.32 1.79
CA LEU A 138 -0.86 -12.55 0.64
C LEU A 138 0.62 -12.32 0.99
N THR A 139 0.94 -11.24 1.70
CA THR A 139 2.30 -10.97 2.19
C THR A 139 2.82 -12.12 3.03
N ILE A 140 2.04 -12.59 4.01
CA ILE A 140 2.43 -13.71 4.88
C ILE A 140 2.65 -14.99 4.06
N LEU A 141 1.77 -15.30 3.11
CA LEU A 141 1.91 -16.49 2.26
C LEU A 141 3.18 -16.42 1.40
N ILE A 142 3.47 -15.27 0.79
CA ILE A 142 4.68 -15.04 0.00
C ILE A 142 5.93 -15.16 0.87
N LEU A 143 5.92 -14.60 2.08
CA LEU A 143 7.07 -14.68 2.98
C LEU A 143 7.23 -16.08 3.57
N LYS A 144 6.16 -16.84 3.79
CA LYS A 144 6.23 -18.23 4.28
C LYS A 144 6.75 -19.21 3.24
N GLY A 145 6.44 -19.04 1.96
CA GLY A 145 6.86 -19.99 0.92
C GLY A 145 8.39 -19.96 0.71
N PRO A 146 8.90 -19.12 -0.21
CA PRO A 146 10.32 -19.06 -0.55
C PRO A 146 11.30 -18.68 0.57
N PHE A 147 10.84 -18.24 1.76
CA PHE A 147 11.72 -17.76 2.85
C PHE A 147 11.66 -18.58 4.14
N SER A 148 10.95 -19.71 4.17
CA SER A 148 10.85 -20.60 5.34
C SER A 148 12.06 -21.50 5.56
N SER A 149 13.17 -21.30 4.87
CA SER A 149 14.38 -22.09 5.07
C SER A 149 15.17 -21.63 6.31
N PHE A 150 14.89 -22.28 7.44
CA PHE A 150 15.88 -22.84 8.37
C PHE A 150 15.39 -24.23 8.80
#